data_AF-A0A1C6J9Z8-F1
#
_entry.id   AF-A0A1C6J9Z8-F1
#
_cell.length_a   1.000
_cell.length_b   1.000
_cell.length_c   1.000
_cell.angle_alpha   90.00
_cell.angle_beta   90.00
_cell.angle_gamma   90.00
#
_symmetry.space_group_name_H-M   'P 1'
#
loop_
_entity.id
_entity.type
_entity.pdbx_description
1 polymer ?
#
loop_
_entity_poly.entity_id
_entity_poly.type
_entity_poly.pdbx_seq_one_letter_code
_entity_poly.pdbx_strand_id
1 'polypeptide(L)' 'MRLIYSDRVKQLSELLEPYWEWDGIYCRIREDAPEEIKQAEKEWRELEEKEYHDALAADGLI' A
#
# COMPACT_ATOMS: atom_id res chain seq x y z
N MET A 1 0.62 -9.57 -14.47
CA MET A 1 0.94 -8.42 -13.61
C MET A 1 2.06 -8.79 -12.67
N ARG A 2 3.29 -8.33 -12.92
CA ARG A 2 4.32 -8.28 -11.88
C ARG A 2 4.10 -6.94 -11.18
N LEU A 3 3.47 -6.94 -10.01
CA LEU A 3 3.45 -5.75 -9.15
C LEU A 3 4.90 -5.48 -8.76
N ILE A 4 5.55 -4.54 -9.44
CA ILE A 4 6.87 -4.06 -9.06
C ILE A 4 6.63 -3.15 -7.86
N TYR A 5 6.37 -3.75 -6.71
CA TYR A 5 6.38 -3.00 -5.46
C TYR A 5 7.82 -2.57 -5.22
N SER A 6 8.09 -1.27 -5.32
CA SER A 6 9.39 -0.72 -4.95
C SER A 6 9.78 -1.19 -3.55
N ASP A 7 11.08 -1.24 -3.25
CA ASP A 7 11.57 -1.62 -1.91
C ASP A 7 10.92 -0.77 -0.80
N ARG A 8 10.54 0.48 -1.12
CA ARG A 8 9.80 1.36 -0.21
C ARG A 8 8.40 0.86 0.10
N VAL A 9 7.65 0.40 -0.91
CA VAL A 9 6.30 -0.15 -0.72
C VAL A 9 6.37 -1.45 0.10
N LYS A 10 7.38 -2.29 -0.11
CA LYS A 10 7.61 -3.49 0.72
C LYS A 10 7.88 -3.14 2.18
N GLN A 11 8.80 -2.21 2.44
CA GLN A 11 9.10 -1.76 3.80
C GLN A 11 7.87 -1.19 4.52
N LEU A 12 7.08 -0.39 3.82
CA LEU A 12 5.83 0.15 4.36
C LEU A 12 4.81 -0.98 4.62
N SER A 13 4.69 -1.95 3.71
CA SER A 13 3.82 -3.11 3.91
C SER A 13 4.21 -3.92 5.15
N GLU A 14 5.49 -4.19 5.37
CA GLU A 14 5.99 -4.90 6.55
C GLU A 14 5.75 -4.11 7.85
N LEU A 15 5.85 -2.78 7.79
CA LEU A 15 5.55 -1.91 8.93
C LEU A 15 4.05 -1.90 9.28
N LEU A 16 3.20 -1.97 8.26
CA LEU A 16 1.74 -1.92 8.37
C LEU A 16 1.11 -3.26 8.73
N GLU A 17 1.71 -4.38 8.29
CA GLU A 17 1.25 -5.76 8.51
C GLU A 17 0.81 -6.07 9.96
N PRO A 18 1.56 -5.71 11.02
CA PRO A 18 1.13 -5.98 12.39
C PRO A 18 -0.11 -5.20 12.83
N TYR A 19 -0.47 -4.15 12.10
CA TYR A 19 -1.65 -3.31 12.33
C TYR A 19 -2.77 -3.57 11.33
N TRP A 20 -2.63 -4.58 10.46
CA TRP A 20 -3.70 -4.96 9.54
C TRP A 20 -4.84 -5.67 10.28
N GLU A 21 -6.02 -5.10 10.12
CA GLU A 21 -7.28 -5.69 10.50
C GLU A 21 -8.00 -6.17 9.25
N TRP A 22 -8.26 -7.46 9.20
CA TRP A 22 -8.98 -8.10 8.12
C TRP A 22 -10.45 -8.22 8.51
N ASP A 23 -11.31 -7.48 7.82
CA ASP A 23 -12.76 -7.62 7.89
C ASP A 23 -13.27 -8.35 6.64
N GLY A 24 -13.16 -9.68 6.69
CA GLY A 24 -13.48 -10.55 5.56
C GLY A 24 -12.51 -10.36 4.39
N ILE A 25 -12.98 -9.65 3.35
CA ILE A 25 -12.22 -9.34 2.13
C ILE A 25 -11.52 -7.97 2.19
N TYR A 26 -11.85 -7.14 3.17
CA TYR A 26 -11.26 -5.82 3.32
C TYR A 26 -10.13 -5.86 4.34
N CYS A 27 -8.95 -5.39 3.93
CA CYS A 27 -7.84 -5.10 4.84
C CYS A 27 -7.86 -3.61 5.16
N ARG A 28 -7.85 -3.25 6.44
CA ARG A 28 -7.74 -1.87 6.93
C ARG A 28 -6.73 -1.79 8.06
N ILE A 29 -6.13 -0.62 8.27
CA ILE A 29 -5.31 -0.41 9.47
C ILE A 29 -6.23 -0.26 10.69
N ARG A 30 -5.84 -0.90 11.80
CA ARG A 30 -6.56 -0.80 13.08
C ARG A 30 -6.68 0.65 13.52
N GLU A 31 -7.84 1.03 14.06
CA GLU A 31 -8.05 2.42 14.51
C GLU A 31 -7.14 2.83 15.67
N ASP A 32 -6.71 1.87 16.50
CA ASP A 32 -5.77 2.09 17.61
C ASP A 32 -4.31 2.23 17.16
N ALA A 33 -4.02 2.11 15.86
CA ALA A 33 -2.67 2.25 15.34
C ALA A 33 -2.11 3.67 15.60
N PRO A 34 -0.79 3.76 15.91
CA PRO A 34 -0.14 5.04 16.12
C PRO A 34 -0.19 5.91 14.86
N GLU A 35 -0.09 7.23 15.04
CA GLU A 35 -0.19 8.20 13.95
C GLU A 35 0.88 7.96 12.86
N GLU A 36 2.08 7.50 13.23
CA GLU A 36 3.12 7.09 12.29
C GLU A 36 2.66 5.98 11.34
N ILE A 37 1.89 5.01 11.83
CA ILE A 37 1.37 3.88 11.03
C ILE A 37 0.26 4.38 10.09
N LYS A 38 -0.59 5.29 10.56
CA LYS A 38 -1.61 5.93 9.71
C LYS A 38 -0.99 6.78 8.61
N GLN A 39 0.13 7.46 8.89
CA GLN A 39 0.88 8.17 7.86
C GLN A 39 1.54 7.20 6.87
N ALA A 40 2.11 6.10 7.36
CA ALA A 40 2.70 5.06 6.51
C ALA A 40 1.66 4.40 5.61
N GLU A 41 0.42 4.21 6.07
CA GLU A 41 -0.69 3.69 5.24
C GLU A 41 -1.00 4.64 4.09
N LYS A 42 -1.03 5.94 4.38
CA LYS A 42 -1.27 6.96 3.36
C LYS A 42 -0.14 6.99 2.32
N GLU A 43 1.11 6.98 2.77
CA GLU A 43 2.29 6.91 1.90
C GLU A 43 2.26 5.64 1.03
N TRP A 44 1.90 4.49 1.62
CA TRP A 44 1.78 3.21 0.93
C TRP A 44 0.69 3.25 -0.16
N ARG A 45 -0.49 3.80 0.14
CA ARG A 45 -1.57 3.95 -0.87
C ARG A 45 -1.20 4.89 -2.00
N GLU A 46 -0.58 6.03 -1.69
CA GLU A 46 -0.15 6.99 -2.72
C GLU A 46 0.92 6.37 -3.65
N LEU A 47 1.84 5.59 -3.09
CA LEU A 47 2.84 4.86 -3.88
C LEU A 47 2.23 3.73 -4.71
N GLU A 48 1.33 2.94 -4.14
CA GLU A 48 0.64 1.86 -4.86
C GLU A 48 -0.18 2.40 -6.02
N GLU A 49 -0.96 3.47 -5.81
CA GLU A 49 -1.75 4.11 -6.86
C GLU A 49 -0.85 4.65 -7.98
N LYS A 50 0.28 5.27 -7.61
CA LYS A 50 1.25 5.76 -8.57
C LYS A 50 1.91 4.63 -9.36
N GLU A 51 2.39 3.58 -8.70
CA GLU A 51 3.02 2.43 -9.36
C GLU A 51 2.03 1.69 -10.26
N TYR A 52 0.76 1.60 -9.84
CA TYR A 52 -0.31 1.04 -10.65
C TYR A 52 -0.58 1.89 -11.90
N HIS A 53 -0.66 3.22 -11.76
CA HIS A 53 -0.84 4.12 -12.89
C HIS A 53 0.36 4.11 -13.84
N ASP A 54 1.58 4.13 -13.32
CA ASP A 54 2.81 4.04 -14.11
C ASP A 54 2.88 2.70 -14.86
N ALA A 55 2.46 1.59 -14.24
CA ALA A 55 2.37 0.29 -14.89
C ALA A 55 1.32 0.29 -16.02
N LEU A 56 0.14 0.85 -15.79
CA LEU A 56 -0.89 0.97 -16.83
C LEU A 56 -0.44 1.84 -18.02
N ALA A 57 0.26 2.95 -17.75
CA ALA A 57 0.83 3.80 -18.79
C ALA A 57 1.96 3.09 -19.57
N ALA A 58 2.81 2.33 -18.87
CA ALA A 58 3.87 1.53 -19.50
C ALA A 58 3.32 0.41 -20.40
N ASP A 59 2.19 -0.20 -20.01
CA ASP A 59 1.45 -1.19 -20.81
C ASP A 59 0.59 -0.54 -21.93
N GLY A 60 0.57 0.80 -22.03
CA GLY A 60 -0.18 1.54 -23.07
C GLY A 60 -1.70 1.45 -22.93
N LEU A 61 -2.19 1.15 -21.71
CA LEU A 61 -3.61 1.04 -21.40
C LEU A 61 -4.26 2.40 -21.08
N ILE A 62 -3.43 3.42 -20.80
CA ILE A 62 -3.78 4.83 -20.60
C ILE A 62 -2.70 5.74 -21.17
#